data_AF-A0A1T5EP74-F1
#
_entry.id   AF-A0A1T5EP74-F1
#
_cell.length_a   1.000
_cell.length_b   1.000
_cell.length_c   1.000
_cell.angle_alpha   90.00
_cell.angle_beta   90.00
_cell.angle_gamma   90.00
#
_symmetry.space_group_name_H-M   'P 1'
#
loop_
_entity.id
_entity.type
_entity.pdbx_description
1 polymer ?
#
loop_
_entity_poly.entity_id
_entity_poly.type
_entity_poly.pdbx_seq_one_letter_code
_entity_poly.pdbx_strand_id
1 'polypeptide(L)'
;MELSDFLVIPATEQHVGYAQQICDEMAESAKARGTGIARRSPEYVANKMREGKAVIALRKSDKAWAGFCYIETWSHGDFVANSGLVVNPQFRKVGLAKAIKKRIFDLSREKYPKAKIFGLTTGLAVMKINSELGYEPVTYSELTQDEEFWKGCQSCVNYDILTGKQRKNCMCTAMLWDPVEKERELRERIEMKAKAKERLKQITKKSSLLKRIEAKLWKSTKKMITAFIARHPRTV
;
A
#
# COMPACT_ATOMS: atom_id res chain seq x y z
N MET A 1 2.49 19.43 15.70
CA MET A 1 3.49 18.37 15.46
C MET A 1 3.10 17.71 14.18
N GLU A 2 4.00 17.71 13.22
CA GLU A 2 3.76 17.29 11.85
C GLU A 2 4.69 16.12 11.48
N LEU A 3 4.37 15.41 10.40
CA LEU A 3 5.20 14.29 9.94
C LEU A 3 6.66 14.70 9.68
N SER A 4 6.87 15.94 9.24
CA SER A 4 8.19 16.53 8.97
C SER A 4 9.09 16.61 10.20
N ASP A 5 8.55 16.51 11.42
CA ASP A 5 9.30 16.56 12.67
C ASP A 5 10.04 15.26 12.96
N PHE A 6 9.84 14.22 12.14
CA PHE A 6 10.36 12.88 12.35
C PHE A 6 11.33 12.44 11.25
N LEU A 7 12.28 11.61 11.64
CA LEU A 7 13.14 10.82 10.77
C LEU A 7 12.57 9.41 10.72
N VAL A 8 12.33 8.87 9.52
CA VAL A 8 11.88 7.48 9.32
C VAL A 8 12.92 6.78 8.45
N ILE A 9 13.77 5.96 9.08
CA ILE A 9 14.99 5.44 8.48
C ILE A 9 15.18 3.95 8.80
N PRO A 10 15.98 3.20 8.00
CA PRO A 10 16.44 1.88 8.42
C PRO A 10 17.14 1.96 9.77
N ALA A 11 16.75 1.08 10.68
CA ALA A 11 17.42 0.92 11.95
C ALA A 11 18.73 0.16 11.75
N THR A 12 19.68 0.44 12.63
CA THR A 12 21.03 -0.12 12.65
C THR A 12 21.40 -0.47 14.08
N GLU A 13 22.59 -1.01 14.31
CA GLU A 13 23.09 -1.30 15.66
C GLU A 13 23.05 -0.09 16.62
N GLN A 14 23.21 1.15 16.11
CA GLN A 14 23.12 2.36 16.92
C GLN A 14 21.75 2.57 17.58
N HIS A 15 20.71 1.86 17.11
CA HIS A 15 19.34 2.01 17.56
C HIS A 15 18.90 0.92 18.55
N VAL A 16 19.76 -0.07 18.87
CA VAL A 16 19.38 -1.21 19.72
C VAL A 16 18.98 -0.80 21.14
N GLY A 17 19.43 0.37 21.62
CA GLY A 17 19.00 0.93 22.91
C GLY A 17 17.50 1.18 23.02
N TYR A 18 16.78 1.29 21.90
CA TYR A 18 15.31 1.44 21.89
C TYR A 18 14.55 0.12 21.99
N ALA A 19 15.23 -1.03 21.95
CA ALA A 19 14.56 -2.34 21.82
C ALA A 19 13.60 -2.65 22.97
N GLN A 20 13.98 -2.34 24.22
CA GLN A 20 13.10 -2.53 25.38
C GLN A 20 11.84 -1.67 25.26
N GLN A 21 12.01 -0.37 24.99
CA GLN A 21 10.90 0.57 24.82
C GLN A 21 9.93 0.14 23.71
N ILE A 22 10.46 -0.38 22.60
CA ILE A 22 9.65 -0.90 21.49
C ILE A 22 8.82 -2.11 21.94
N CYS A 23 9.44 -3.07 22.63
CA CYS A 23 8.75 -4.27 23.13
C CYS A 23 7.65 -3.93 24.14
N ASP A 24 7.92 -3.00 25.04
CA ASP A 24 6.96 -2.53 26.03
C ASP A 24 5.75 -1.87 25.35
N GLU A 25 6.00 -0.97 24.39
CA GLU A 25 4.92 -0.31 23.65
C GLU A 25 4.14 -1.30 22.77
N MET A 26 4.80 -2.30 22.16
CA MET A 26 4.10 -3.36 21.43
C MET A 26 3.13 -4.12 22.36
N ALA A 27 3.55 -4.44 23.58
CA ALA A 27 2.74 -5.14 24.58
C ALA A 27 1.57 -4.28 25.08
N GLU A 28 1.81 -3.00 25.40
CA GLU A 28 0.76 -2.09 25.87
C GLU A 28 -0.24 -1.75 24.76
N SER A 29 0.23 -1.55 23.53
CA SER A 29 -0.65 -1.35 22.37
C SER A 29 -1.49 -2.58 22.05
N ALA A 30 -0.97 -3.80 22.24
CA ALA A 30 -1.74 -5.04 22.09
C ALA A 30 -2.84 -5.14 23.17
N LYS A 31 -2.46 -4.88 24.43
CA LYS A 31 -3.37 -4.88 25.58
C LYS A 31 -4.51 -3.88 25.41
N ALA A 32 -4.20 -2.64 25.05
CA ALA A 32 -5.20 -1.58 24.85
C ALA A 32 -6.22 -1.87 23.75
N ARG A 33 -5.86 -2.71 22.76
CA ARG A 33 -6.76 -3.11 21.68
C ARG A 33 -7.53 -4.41 21.98
N GLY A 34 -7.18 -5.12 23.06
CA GLY A 34 -7.72 -6.46 23.34
C GLY A 34 -7.36 -7.51 22.28
N THR A 35 -6.44 -7.19 21.37
CA THR A 35 -6.06 -8.04 20.24
C THR A 35 -4.75 -7.56 19.62
N GLY A 36 -4.02 -8.49 18.99
CA GLY A 36 -2.93 -8.18 18.06
C GLY A 36 -1.53 -8.06 18.67
N ILE A 37 -0.55 -7.98 17.76
CA ILE A 37 0.92 -7.93 17.92
C ILE A 37 1.48 -8.93 18.94
N ALA A 38 1.95 -10.06 18.43
CA ALA A 38 2.71 -11.02 19.23
C ALA A 38 3.94 -10.35 19.86
N ARG A 39 4.15 -10.62 21.16
CA ARG A 39 5.29 -10.11 21.91
C ARG A 39 6.60 -10.67 21.35
N ARG A 40 7.65 -9.86 21.41
CA ARG A 40 9.03 -10.23 21.05
C ARG A 40 9.95 -9.80 22.19
N SER A 41 11.07 -10.48 22.35
CA SER A 41 12.09 -10.06 23.31
C SER A 41 12.84 -8.84 22.77
N PRO A 42 13.40 -8.00 23.65
CA PRO A 42 14.27 -6.89 23.23
C PRO A 42 15.44 -7.39 22.38
N GLU A 43 16.04 -8.52 22.73
CA GLU A 43 17.14 -9.11 21.95
C GLU A 43 16.71 -9.48 20.53
N TYR A 44 15.50 -10.01 20.36
CA TYR A 44 14.95 -10.30 19.04
C TYR A 44 14.83 -9.05 18.19
N VAL A 45 14.26 -7.98 18.77
CA VAL A 45 14.09 -6.68 18.11
C VAL A 45 15.44 -6.04 17.78
N ALA A 46 16.41 -6.09 18.71
CA ALA A 46 17.77 -5.60 18.51
C ALA A 46 18.46 -6.32 17.35
N ASN A 47 18.33 -7.64 17.26
CA ASN A 47 18.89 -8.42 16.16
C ASN A 47 18.30 -8.02 14.80
N LYS A 48 16.99 -7.75 14.71
CA LYS A 48 16.41 -7.20 13.47
C LYS A 48 17.03 -5.85 13.06
N MET A 49 17.43 -5.02 14.01
CA MET A 49 18.14 -3.77 13.71
C MET A 49 19.57 -4.04 13.25
N ARG A 50 20.31 -4.94 13.90
CA ARG A 50 21.67 -5.32 13.51
C ARG A 50 21.73 -5.94 12.10
N GLU A 51 20.74 -6.77 11.76
CA GLU A 51 20.58 -7.35 10.43
C GLU A 51 20.16 -6.32 9.35
N GLY A 52 19.91 -5.07 9.74
CA GLY A 52 19.37 -4.03 8.86
C GLY A 52 17.98 -4.38 8.33
N LYS A 53 17.21 -5.17 9.08
CA LYS A 53 15.86 -5.65 8.73
C LYS A 53 14.78 -4.88 9.49
N ALA A 54 15.06 -3.68 9.95
CA ALA A 54 14.10 -2.87 10.70
C ALA A 54 14.11 -1.41 10.24
N VAL A 55 13.00 -0.73 10.50
CA VAL A 55 12.80 0.71 10.31
C VAL A 55 12.37 1.30 11.63
N ILE A 56 13.00 2.41 11.99
CA ILE A 56 12.73 3.17 13.20
C ILE A 56 12.32 4.59 12.84
N ALA A 57 11.37 5.13 13.60
CA ALA A 57 11.00 6.54 13.55
C ALA A 57 11.49 7.25 14.81
N LEU A 58 12.19 8.36 14.65
CA LEU A 58 12.73 9.19 15.73
C LEU A 58 12.33 10.65 15.54
N ARG A 59 11.99 11.35 16.63
CA ARG A 59 11.78 12.80 16.59
C ARG A 59 13.11 13.52 16.33
N LYS A 60 13.12 14.51 15.44
CA LYS A 60 14.36 15.21 15.03
C LYS A 60 15.02 15.97 16.16
N SER A 61 14.24 16.62 17.02
CA SER A 61 14.70 17.56 18.04
C SER A 61 15.55 16.91 19.13
N ASP A 62 15.19 15.71 19.56
CA ASP A 62 15.77 15.05 20.75
C ASP A 62 15.96 13.54 20.58
N LYS A 63 15.75 13.02 19.37
CA LYS A 63 15.84 11.60 19.04
C LYS A 63 14.86 10.71 19.83
N ALA A 64 13.81 11.26 20.41
CA ALA A 64 12.79 10.45 21.07
C ALA A 64 12.19 9.41 20.12
N TRP A 65 12.06 8.17 20.60
CA TRP A 65 11.50 7.07 19.81
C TRP A 65 10.02 7.31 19.50
N ALA A 66 9.68 7.18 18.22
CA ALA A 66 8.35 7.47 17.72
C ALA A 66 7.62 6.32 17.05
N GLY A 67 8.34 5.29 16.61
CA GLY A 67 7.72 4.11 16.04
C GLY A 67 8.73 3.14 15.46
N PHE A 68 8.24 1.95 15.11
CA PHE A 68 9.07 0.84 14.68
C PHE A 68 8.28 -0.11 13.78
N CYS A 69 9.00 -0.81 12.89
CA CYS A 69 8.52 -1.96 12.14
C CYS A 69 9.72 -2.77 11.65
N TYR A 70 9.57 -4.08 11.48
CA TYR A 70 10.66 -4.95 11.05
C TYR A 70 10.24 -6.01 10.03
N ILE A 71 11.23 -6.59 9.35
CA ILE A 71 11.10 -7.60 8.32
C ILE A 71 11.28 -8.98 8.96
N GLU A 72 10.36 -9.87 8.66
CA GLU A 72 10.56 -11.32 8.76
C GLU A 72 10.65 -11.93 7.38
N THR A 73 11.41 -13.01 7.27
CA THR A 73 11.59 -13.77 6.04
C THR A 73 11.19 -15.22 6.30
N TRP A 74 10.42 -15.80 5.40
CA TRP A 74 9.91 -17.17 5.50
C TRP A 74 10.12 -17.89 4.18
N SER A 75 10.04 -19.23 4.20
CA SER A 75 10.16 -20.06 2.99
C SER A 75 11.39 -19.68 2.16
N HIS A 76 12.57 -19.66 2.81
CA HIS A 76 13.84 -19.29 2.18
C HIS A 76 13.90 -17.89 1.53
N GLY A 77 13.02 -16.98 1.92
CA GLY A 77 13.00 -15.60 1.42
C GLY A 77 11.99 -15.36 0.30
N ASP A 78 11.18 -16.36 -0.06
CA ASP A 78 10.07 -16.18 -1.01
C ASP A 78 8.94 -15.34 -0.43
N PHE A 79 8.83 -15.31 0.90
CA PHE A 79 7.82 -14.54 1.62
C PHE A 79 8.46 -13.61 2.65
N VAL A 80 7.99 -12.36 2.65
CA VAL A 80 8.39 -11.32 3.59
C VAL A 80 7.18 -10.82 4.37
N ALA A 81 7.28 -10.78 5.70
CA ALA A 81 6.27 -10.13 6.53
C ALA A 81 6.80 -8.81 7.10
N ASN A 82 6.02 -7.74 6.96
CA ASN A 82 6.30 -6.46 7.62
C ASN A 82 5.57 -6.43 8.98
N SER A 83 6.31 -6.84 10.01
CA SER A 83 5.81 -7.17 11.34
C SER A 83 6.10 -6.08 12.36
N GLY A 84 5.38 -6.11 13.48
CA GLY A 84 5.63 -5.23 14.62
C GLY A 84 5.46 -3.74 14.35
N LEU A 85 4.57 -3.35 13.43
CA LEU A 85 4.25 -1.94 13.22
C LEU A 85 3.64 -1.36 14.49
N VAL A 86 4.36 -0.44 15.12
CA VAL A 86 3.96 0.25 16.34
C VAL A 86 4.37 1.71 16.28
N VAL A 87 3.52 2.59 16.82
CA VAL A 87 3.76 4.04 16.91
C VAL A 87 3.51 4.46 18.34
N ASN A 88 4.47 5.20 18.91
CA ASN A 88 4.36 5.78 20.24
C ASN A 88 3.05 6.59 20.35
N PRO A 89 2.19 6.34 21.36
CA PRO A 89 0.91 7.01 21.55
C PRO A 89 0.98 8.54 21.44
N GLN A 90 2.05 9.14 21.96
CA GLN A 90 2.25 10.60 21.95
C GLN A 90 2.41 11.19 20.54
N PHE A 91 2.83 10.38 19.57
CA PHE A 91 3.11 10.81 18.20
C PHE A 91 2.14 10.20 17.18
N ARG A 92 0.98 9.70 17.62
CA ARG A 92 -0.06 9.21 16.71
C ARG A 92 -0.77 10.37 16.01
N LYS A 93 -1.58 10.04 15.00
CA LYS A 93 -2.42 10.98 14.22
C LYS A 93 -1.67 12.01 13.36
N VAL A 94 -0.34 11.87 13.20
CA VAL A 94 0.48 12.71 12.29
C VAL A 94 0.97 11.98 11.03
N GLY A 95 0.41 10.79 10.73
CA GLY A 95 0.78 10.00 9.54
C GLY A 95 2.00 9.08 9.69
N LEU A 96 2.60 8.99 10.89
CA LEU A 96 3.80 8.17 11.14
C LEU A 96 3.64 6.69 10.78
N ALA A 97 2.50 6.06 11.10
CA ALA A 97 2.27 4.64 10.79
C ALA A 97 2.39 4.37 9.27
N LYS A 98 1.84 5.27 8.45
CA LYS A 98 1.92 5.19 6.98
C LYS A 98 3.35 5.39 6.50
N ALA A 99 4.07 6.37 7.04
CA ALA A 99 5.46 6.64 6.69
C ALA A 99 6.38 5.45 7.03
N ILE A 100 6.24 4.88 8.23
CA ILE A 100 7.00 3.69 8.66
C ILE A 100 6.67 2.50 7.77
N LYS A 101 5.38 2.23 7.54
CA LYS A 101 4.95 1.09 6.72
C LYS A 101 5.40 1.23 5.25
N LYS A 102 5.40 2.45 4.70
CA LYS A 102 5.97 2.70 3.37
C LYS A 102 7.47 2.44 3.35
N ARG A 103 8.22 2.97 4.33
CA ARG A 103 9.68 2.81 4.36
C ARG A 103 10.12 1.36 4.54
N ILE A 104 9.43 0.57 5.37
CA ILE A 104 9.73 -0.85 5.57
C ILE A 104 9.33 -1.68 4.34
N PHE A 105 8.25 -1.31 3.64
CA PHE A 105 7.89 -1.92 2.37
C PHE A 105 8.99 -1.69 1.32
N ASP A 106 9.45 -0.44 1.17
CA ASP A 106 10.54 -0.09 0.27
C ASP A 106 11.82 -0.87 0.63
N LEU A 107 12.18 -0.95 1.92
CA LEU A 107 13.31 -1.77 2.40
C LEU A 107 13.14 -3.26 2.06
N SER A 108 11.91 -3.77 2.13
CA SER A 108 11.61 -5.16 1.79
C SER A 108 11.78 -5.41 0.30
N ARG A 109 11.37 -4.46 -0.55
CA ARG A 109 11.57 -4.53 -2.01
C ARG A 109 13.04 -4.41 -2.40
N GLU A 110 13.82 -3.59 -1.69
CA GLU A 110 15.28 -3.47 -1.87
C GLU A 110 16.01 -4.79 -1.54
N LYS A 111 15.70 -5.39 -0.39
CA LYS A 111 16.39 -6.60 0.10
C LYS A 111 15.89 -7.90 -0.52
N TYR A 112 14.59 -7.96 -0.84
CA TYR A 112 13.90 -9.16 -1.30
C TYR A 112 13.05 -8.85 -2.55
N PRO A 113 13.70 -8.50 -3.68
CA PRO A 113 13.01 -7.98 -4.87
C PRO A 113 12.07 -8.98 -5.53
N LYS A 114 12.22 -10.28 -5.28
CA LYS A 114 11.34 -11.33 -5.81
C LYS A 114 10.28 -11.83 -4.82
N ALA A 115 10.40 -11.47 -3.55
CA ALA A 115 9.53 -11.99 -2.51
C ALA A 115 8.13 -11.39 -2.58
N LYS A 116 7.13 -12.22 -2.25
CA LYS A 116 5.79 -11.74 -1.91
C LYS A 116 5.84 -11.09 -0.52
N ILE A 117 5.17 -9.95 -0.37
CA ILE A 117 5.13 -9.24 0.91
C ILE A 117 3.73 -9.36 1.49
N PHE A 118 3.61 -9.79 2.74
CA PHE A 118 2.32 -9.98 3.37
C PHE A 118 2.24 -9.39 4.76
N GLY A 119 1.02 -9.30 5.28
CA GLY A 119 0.76 -8.85 6.64
C GLY A 119 -0.55 -9.39 7.18
N LEU A 120 -0.56 -9.63 8.48
CA LEU A 120 -1.76 -9.94 9.25
C LEU A 120 -2.13 -8.72 10.10
N THR A 121 -3.39 -8.31 10.07
CA THR A 121 -3.87 -7.20 10.91
C THR A 121 -5.33 -7.35 11.30
N THR A 122 -5.69 -6.90 12.48
CA THR A 122 -7.09 -6.68 12.91
C THR A 122 -7.51 -5.22 12.77
N GLY A 123 -6.56 -4.29 12.59
CA GLY A 123 -6.80 -2.86 12.60
C GLY A 123 -7.10 -2.28 11.23
N LEU A 124 -8.25 -1.61 11.09
CA LEU A 124 -8.67 -0.93 9.86
C LEU A 124 -7.65 0.08 9.34
N ALA A 125 -6.99 0.82 10.24
CA ALA A 125 -5.95 1.79 9.86
C ALA A 125 -4.79 1.11 9.11
N VAL A 126 -4.36 -0.07 9.56
CA VAL A 126 -3.29 -0.83 8.90
C VAL A 126 -3.79 -1.45 7.60
N MET A 127 -5.05 -1.93 7.55
CA MET A 127 -5.65 -2.42 6.30
C MET A 127 -5.67 -1.34 5.22
N LYS A 128 -6.08 -0.11 5.56
CA LYS A 128 -6.07 1.03 4.63
C LYS A 128 -4.66 1.33 4.12
N ILE A 129 -3.66 1.37 5.01
CA ILE A 129 -2.27 1.58 4.61
C ILE A 129 -1.79 0.46 3.68
N ASN A 130 -2.12 -0.80 3.98
CA ASN A 130 -1.75 -1.95 3.15
C ASN A 130 -2.41 -1.85 1.76
N SER A 131 -3.70 -1.54 1.68
CA SER A 131 -4.40 -1.34 0.40
C SER A 131 -3.80 -0.20 -0.43
N GLU A 132 -3.42 0.92 0.21
CA GLU A 132 -2.73 2.03 -0.47
C GLU A 132 -1.36 1.62 -1.02
N LEU A 133 -0.68 0.66 -0.38
CA LEU A 133 0.56 0.05 -0.87
C LEU A 133 0.32 -1.03 -1.94
N GLY A 134 -0.94 -1.33 -2.26
CA GLY A 134 -1.34 -2.33 -3.26
C GLY A 134 -1.45 -3.75 -2.72
N TYR A 135 -1.54 -3.94 -1.40
CA TYR A 135 -1.82 -5.26 -0.85
C TYR A 135 -3.30 -5.58 -1.06
N GLU A 136 -3.59 -6.86 -1.30
CA GLU A 136 -4.94 -7.37 -1.51
C GLU A 136 -5.31 -8.41 -0.46
N PRO A 137 -6.57 -8.46 0.02
CA PRO A 137 -7.00 -9.50 0.95
C PRO A 137 -6.89 -10.89 0.32
N VAL A 138 -6.32 -11.84 1.05
CA VAL A 138 -6.18 -13.23 0.62
C VAL A 138 -6.57 -14.20 1.73
N THR A 139 -6.75 -15.47 1.39
CA THR A 139 -6.87 -16.56 2.38
C THR A 139 -5.50 -16.92 2.95
N TYR A 140 -5.46 -17.58 4.11
CA TYR A 140 -4.19 -17.96 4.74
C TYR A 140 -3.42 -19.02 3.94
N SER A 141 -4.10 -19.74 3.04
CA SER A 141 -3.47 -20.68 2.10
C SER A 141 -2.51 -20.00 1.12
N GLU A 142 -2.73 -18.73 0.82
CA GLU A 142 -1.88 -17.93 -0.09
C GLU A 142 -0.62 -17.39 0.61
N LEU A 143 -0.53 -17.56 1.93
CA LEU A 143 0.63 -17.15 2.72
C LEU A 143 1.64 -18.31 2.85
N THR A 144 2.72 -18.04 3.59
CA THR A 144 3.67 -19.09 3.96
C THR A 144 2.99 -20.20 4.78
N GLN A 145 3.37 -21.44 4.49
CA GLN A 145 2.97 -22.63 5.25
C GLN A 145 4.03 -23.03 6.28
N ASP A 146 5.04 -22.19 6.48
CA ASP A 146 6.12 -22.41 7.45
C ASP A 146 5.57 -22.46 8.89
N GLU A 147 5.86 -23.52 9.62
CA GLU A 147 5.42 -23.68 11.00
C GLU A 147 5.99 -22.59 11.91
N GLU A 148 7.22 -22.14 11.65
CA GLU A 148 7.89 -21.10 12.45
C GLU A 148 7.16 -19.76 12.36
N PHE A 149 6.55 -19.46 11.21
CA PHE A 149 5.71 -18.28 11.06
C PHE A 149 4.53 -18.31 12.04
N TRP A 150 3.84 -19.45 12.12
CA TRP A 150 2.66 -19.61 12.99
C TRP A 150 3.03 -19.67 14.48
N LYS A 151 4.22 -20.18 14.83
CA LYS A 151 4.78 -20.05 16.19
C LYS A 151 4.91 -18.59 16.60
N GLY A 152 5.18 -17.71 15.64
CA GLY A 152 5.18 -16.27 15.84
C GLY A 152 3.87 -15.69 16.40
N CYS A 153 2.73 -16.39 16.28
CA CYS A 153 1.42 -15.99 16.82
C CYS A 153 1.11 -16.55 18.22
N GLN A 154 1.95 -17.40 18.80
CA GLN A 154 1.67 -18.09 20.08
C GLN A 154 1.38 -17.15 21.25
N SER A 155 1.99 -15.97 21.28
CA SER A 155 1.77 -14.97 22.34
C SER A 155 0.56 -14.06 22.08
N CYS A 156 -0.19 -14.28 21.00
CA CYS A 156 -1.41 -13.54 20.70
C CYS A 156 -2.60 -14.13 21.46
N VAL A 157 -3.46 -13.27 22.02
CA VAL A 157 -4.71 -13.69 22.70
C VAL A 157 -5.67 -14.51 21.83
N ASN A 158 -5.50 -14.46 20.50
CA ASN A 158 -6.33 -15.22 19.54
C ASN A 158 -5.65 -16.51 19.05
N TYR A 159 -4.57 -16.96 19.69
CA TYR A 159 -3.84 -18.15 19.25
C TYR A 159 -4.72 -19.41 19.27
N ASP A 160 -5.59 -19.56 20.28
CA ASP A 160 -6.52 -20.69 20.36
C ASP A 160 -7.55 -20.69 19.22
N ILE A 161 -7.96 -19.51 18.75
CA ILE A 161 -8.83 -19.40 17.56
C ILE A 161 -8.08 -19.86 16.32
N LEU A 162 -6.81 -19.46 16.17
CA LEU A 162 -5.97 -19.85 15.04
C LEU A 162 -5.77 -21.37 15.00
N THR A 163 -5.43 -21.99 16.14
CA THR A 163 -5.17 -23.43 16.25
C THR A 163 -6.46 -24.24 16.11
N GLY A 164 -7.55 -23.81 16.76
CA GLY A 164 -8.87 -24.44 16.64
C GLY A 164 -9.41 -24.43 15.21
N LYS A 165 -9.04 -23.43 14.41
CA LYS A 165 -9.36 -23.35 12.97
C LYS A 165 -8.28 -23.95 12.05
N GLN A 166 -7.35 -24.74 12.61
CA GLN A 166 -6.30 -25.42 11.85
C GLN A 166 -5.47 -24.47 10.97
N ARG A 167 -5.20 -23.24 11.47
CA ARG A 167 -4.44 -22.19 10.75
C ARG A 167 -5.07 -21.75 9.41
N LYS A 168 -6.35 -22.06 9.15
CA LYS A 168 -7.05 -21.66 7.92
C LYS A 168 -7.52 -20.21 7.94
N ASN A 169 -7.74 -19.65 9.13
CA ASN A 169 -8.06 -18.25 9.37
C ASN A 169 -7.94 -17.90 10.87
N CYS A 170 -7.93 -16.60 11.17
CA CYS A 170 -8.02 -16.04 12.52
C CYS A 170 -8.78 -14.71 12.45
N MET A 171 -8.86 -13.97 13.55
CA MET A 171 -9.42 -12.61 13.58
C MET A 171 -8.64 -11.62 12.71
N CYS A 172 -7.38 -11.92 12.40
CA CYS A 172 -6.56 -11.10 11.52
C CYS A 172 -6.96 -11.30 10.04
N THR A 173 -7.12 -10.19 9.32
CA THR A 173 -7.17 -10.19 7.85
C THR A 173 -5.76 -10.39 7.30
N ALA A 174 -5.61 -11.39 6.44
CA ALA A 174 -4.40 -11.58 5.63
C ALA A 174 -4.46 -10.70 4.39
N MET A 175 -3.37 -9.99 4.12
CA MET A 175 -3.22 -9.21 2.90
C MET A 175 -1.85 -9.49 2.29
N LEU A 176 -1.81 -9.60 0.96
CA LEU A 176 -0.65 -10.00 0.18
C LEU A 176 -0.37 -8.98 -0.91
N TRP A 177 0.91 -8.71 -1.14
CA TRP A 177 1.42 -7.98 -2.28
C TRP A 177 2.34 -8.93 -3.05
N ASP A 178 1.98 -9.23 -4.30
CA ASP A 178 2.74 -10.13 -5.16
C ASP A 178 3.45 -9.33 -6.28
N PRO A 179 4.80 -9.33 -6.34
CA PRO A 179 5.52 -8.57 -7.37
C PRO A 179 5.17 -8.97 -8.80
N VAL A 180 4.94 -10.27 -9.04
CA VAL A 180 4.66 -10.80 -10.38
C VAL A 180 3.28 -10.35 -10.83
N GLU A 181 2.30 -10.43 -9.94
CA GLU A 181 0.95 -9.94 -10.21
C GLU A 181 0.94 -8.44 -10.47
N LYS A 182 1.65 -7.65 -9.66
CA LYS A 182 1.71 -6.19 -9.80
C LYS A 182 2.41 -5.74 -11.08
N GLU A 183 3.41 -6.48 -11.54
CA GLU A 183 4.00 -6.24 -12.85
C GLU A 183 3.01 -6.52 -13.99
N ARG A 184 2.26 -7.63 -13.90
CA ARG A 184 1.21 -7.98 -14.87
C ARG A 184 0.12 -6.90 -14.93
N GLU A 185 -0.44 -6.50 -13.79
CA GLU A 185 -1.45 -5.43 -13.71
C GLU A 185 -0.97 -4.11 -14.31
N LEU A 186 0.30 -3.76 -14.08
CA LEU A 186 0.87 -2.53 -14.63
C LEU A 186 0.94 -2.60 -16.16
N ARG A 187 1.38 -3.73 -16.72
CA ARG A 187 1.43 -3.97 -18.17
C ARG A 187 0.03 -3.86 -18.79
N GLU A 188 -0.95 -4.55 -18.22
CA GLU A 188 -2.35 -4.50 -18.67
C GLU A 188 -2.91 -3.06 -18.61
N ARG A 189 -2.62 -2.32 -17.54
CA ARG A 189 -3.07 -0.92 -17.38
C ARG A 189 -2.44 0.01 -18.43
N ILE A 190 -1.16 -0.17 -18.76
CA ILE A 190 -0.48 0.61 -19.79
C ILE A 190 -1.11 0.34 -21.17
N GLU A 191 -1.34 -0.94 -21.49
CA GLU A 191 -1.96 -1.34 -22.75
C GLU A 191 -3.38 -0.76 -22.89
N MET A 192 -4.18 -0.86 -21.83
CA MET A 192 -5.54 -0.31 -21.78
C MET A 192 -5.55 1.21 -21.97
N LYS A 193 -4.63 1.94 -21.32
CA LYS A 193 -4.49 3.39 -21.51
C LYS A 193 -4.10 3.74 -22.95
N ALA A 194 -3.21 2.98 -23.57
CA ALA A 194 -2.82 3.19 -24.96
C ALA A 194 -4.02 2.99 -25.92
N LYS A 195 -4.78 1.90 -25.75
CA LYS A 195 -6.00 1.63 -26.52
C LYS A 195 -7.06 2.73 -26.33
N ALA A 196 -7.28 3.18 -25.09
CA ALA A 196 -8.22 4.25 -24.79
C ALA A 196 -7.82 5.59 -25.45
N LYS A 197 -6.52 5.94 -25.41
CA LYS A 197 -5.97 7.13 -26.07
C LYS A 197 -6.16 7.08 -27.58
N GLU A 198 -5.95 5.92 -28.20
CA GLU A 198 -6.16 5.75 -29.64
C GLU A 198 -7.64 5.87 -30.02
N ARG A 199 -8.54 5.22 -29.26
CA ARG A 199 -9.99 5.39 -29.44
C ARG A 199 -10.42 6.86 -29.36
N LEU A 200 -9.91 7.60 -28.37
CA LEU A 200 -10.20 9.02 -28.21
C LEU A 200 -9.71 9.86 -29.41
N LYS A 201 -8.52 9.58 -29.94
CA LYS A 201 -8.00 10.22 -31.16
C LYS A 201 -8.90 9.94 -32.37
N GLN A 202 -9.37 8.72 -32.54
CA GLN A 202 -10.28 8.38 -33.63
C GLN A 202 -11.63 9.09 -33.52
N ILE A 203 -12.20 9.13 -32.31
CA ILE A 203 -13.47 9.85 -32.04
C ILE A 203 -13.31 11.35 -32.31
N THR A 204 -12.24 11.97 -31.80
CA THR A 204 -11.98 13.40 -32.03
C THR A 204 -11.73 13.71 -33.51
N LYS A 205 -11.00 12.86 -34.24
CA LYS A 205 -10.81 13.00 -35.70
C LYS A 205 -12.15 12.92 -36.46
N LYS A 206 -13.00 11.93 -36.15
CA LYS A 206 -14.33 11.77 -36.75
C LYS A 206 -15.23 12.98 -36.45
N SER A 207 -15.27 13.43 -35.20
CA SER A 207 -16.04 14.62 -34.79
C SER A 207 -15.58 15.89 -35.52
N SER A 208 -14.26 16.09 -35.65
CA SER A 208 -13.70 17.21 -36.41
C SER A 208 -14.09 17.16 -37.90
N LEU A 209 -14.05 15.96 -38.51
CA LEU A 209 -14.48 15.77 -39.90
C LEU A 209 -15.97 16.09 -40.08
N LEU A 210 -16.84 15.59 -39.19
CA LEU A 210 -18.28 15.86 -39.21
C LEU A 210 -18.58 17.36 -39.11
N LYS A 211 -17.94 18.07 -38.17
CA LYS A 211 -18.07 19.54 -38.05
C LYS A 211 -17.68 20.27 -39.34
N ARG A 212 -16.63 19.81 -40.03
CA ARG A 212 -16.22 20.39 -41.33
C ARG A 212 -17.24 20.13 -42.42
N ILE A 213 -17.87 18.95 -42.43
CA ILE A 213 -18.93 18.58 -43.39
C ILE A 213 -20.19 19.43 -43.13
N GLU A 214 -20.64 19.52 -41.88
CA GLU A 214 -21.78 20.37 -41.48
C GLU A 214 -21.55 21.84 -41.86
N ALA A 215 -20.36 22.38 -41.59
CA ALA A 215 -20.02 23.76 -41.97
C ALA A 215 -20.04 23.99 -43.49
N LYS A 216 -19.60 23.01 -44.30
CA LYS A 216 -19.68 23.08 -45.77
C LYS A 216 -21.12 23.03 -46.26
N LEU A 217 -21.93 22.11 -45.74
CA LEU A 217 -23.36 21.99 -46.08
C LEU A 217 -24.08 23.29 -45.75
N TRP A 218 -23.89 23.84 -44.55
CA TRP A 218 -24.48 25.11 -44.13
C TRP A 218 -24.13 26.27 -45.07
N LYS A 219 -22.86 26.41 -45.46
CA LYS A 219 -22.44 27.45 -46.42
C LYS A 219 -23.12 27.28 -47.79
N SER A 220 -23.23 26.04 -48.28
CA SER A 220 -23.88 25.74 -49.56
C SER A 220 -25.38 26.07 -49.51
N THR A 221 -26.08 25.63 -48.47
CA THR A 221 -27.50 25.91 -48.24
C THR A 221 -27.75 27.42 -48.13
N LYS A 222 -26.91 28.14 -47.38
CA LYS A 222 -26.99 29.60 -47.27
C LYS A 222 -26.83 30.27 -48.64
N LYS A 223 -25.85 29.84 -49.46
CA LYS A 223 -25.62 30.37 -50.82
C LYS A 223 -26.82 30.10 -51.75
N MET A 224 -27.42 28.90 -51.68
CA MET A 224 -28.64 28.59 -52.42
C MET A 224 -29.82 29.47 -52.00
N ILE A 225 -30.05 29.64 -50.70
CA ILE A 225 -31.12 30.51 -50.17
C ILE A 225 -30.90 31.96 -50.64
N THR A 226 -29.67 32.47 -50.53
CA THR A 226 -29.36 33.85 -50.98
C THR A 226 -29.57 34.01 -52.49
N ALA A 227 -29.16 33.03 -53.31
CA ALA A 227 -29.39 33.04 -54.74
C ALA A 227 -30.88 32.93 -55.12
N PHE A 228 -31.66 32.15 -54.38
CA PHE A 228 -33.10 32.01 -54.56
C PHE A 228 -33.83 33.32 -54.24
N ILE A 229 -33.49 33.98 -53.12
CA ILE A 229 -34.01 35.29 -52.73
C ILE A 229 -33.64 36.35 -53.77
N ALA A 230 -32.41 36.34 -54.29
CA ALA A 230 -31.96 37.29 -55.32
C ALA A 230 -32.66 37.10 -56.67
N ARG A 231 -33.10 35.88 -57.02
CA ARG A 231 -33.86 35.59 -58.25
C ARG A 231 -35.36 35.86 -58.15
N HIS A 232 -35.92 35.93 -56.94
CA HIS A 232 -37.32 36.24 -56.69
C HIS A 232 -37.45 37.39 -55.69
N PRO A 233 -36.96 38.60 -56.04
CA PRO A 233 -37.18 39.76 -55.19
C PRO A 233 -38.69 39.97 -55.08
N ARG A 234 -39.21 40.10 -53.85
CA ARG A 234 -40.61 40.45 -53.65
C ARG A 234 -40.87 41.78 -54.36
N THR A 235 -41.67 41.74 -55.42
CA THR A 235 -42.30 42.94 -55.97
C THR A 235 -43.23 43.49 -54.91
N VAL A 236 -42.95 44.71 -54.46
CA VAL A 236 -43.82 45.52 -53.61
C VAL A 236 -45.08 45.89 -54.38
#